data_AF-A0A6P2D105-F1
#
_entry.id   AF-A0A6P2D105-F1
#
_cell.length_a   1.000
_cell.length_b   1.000
_cell.length_c   1.000
_cell.angle_alpha   90.00
_cell.angle_beta   90.00
_cell.angle_gamma   90.00
#
_symmetry.space_group_name_H-M   'P 1'
#
loop_
_entity.id
_entity.type
_entity.pdbx_description
1 polymer ?
#
loop_
_entity_poly.entity_id
_entity_poly.type
_entity_poly.pdbx_seq_one_letter_code
_entity_poly.pdbx_strand_id
1 'polypeptide(L)'
;MGRFALFLFGTLALAGCSSNQSQSTSQGPGADAVLHEVGGLIQMYSGETGKGPKKVADLTKYQNGYPLGFQAVQSGDVVVVWGAKIGGEGEAASGPTNVIAYEKKTPTEGGWVLLQNTTTKQMSASDFASAPKAQ
;
A
#
# COMPACT_ATOMS: atom_id res chain seq x y z
N MET A 1 62.50 11.71 -40.62
CA MET A 1 62.58 10.63 -39.62
C MET A 1 61.55 10.86 -38.53
N GLY A 2 60.62 9.91 -38.35
CA GLY A 2 59.93 9.62 -37.09
C GLY A 2 58.75 10.52 -36.68
N ARG A 3 57.66 10.03 -36.07
CA ARG A 3 57.22 8.67 -35.72
C ARG A 3 55.69 8.70 -35.73
N PHE A 4 55.08 7.65 -36.31
CA PHE A 4 53.66 7.32 -36.15
C PHE A 4 53.34 7.15 -34.66
N ALA A 5 52.28 7.78 -34.18
CA ALA A 5 51.61 7.41 -32.93
C ALA A 5 50.09 7.45 -33.19
N LEU A 6 49.61 6.28 -33.61
CA LEU A 6 48.22 5.89 -33.73
C LEU A 6 47.72 5.54 -32.32
N PHE A 7 46.80 6.34 -31.78
CA PHE A 7 46.02 5.99 -30.58
C PHE A 7 44.54 6.14 -30.96
N LEU A 8 43.94 5.08 -31.51
CA LEU A 8 43.11 4.10 -30.80
C LEU A 8 41.94 4.75 -30.04
N PHE A 9 40.86 4.92 -30.80
CA PHE A 9 39.55 4.30 -30.58
C PHE A 9 39.25 3.90 -29.13
N GLY A 10 38.30 4.61 -28.52
CA GLY A 10 37.79 4.29 -27.18
C GLY A 10 36.45 4.97 -26.92
N THR A 11 35.47 4.77 -27.80
CA THR A 11 34.05 5.08 -27.53
C THR A 11 33.53 4.09 -26.49
N LEU A 12 33.68 4.45 -25.22
CA LEU A 12 33.14 3.70 -24.10
C LEU A 12 31.62 3.95 -24.03
N ALA A 13 30.86 3.07 -24.66
CA ALA A 13 29.41 2.96 -24.50
C ALA A 13 29.09 2.43 -23.09
N LEU A 14 28.96 3.33 -22.13
CA LEU A 14 28.41 3.00 -20.82
C LEU A 14 26.90 2.83 -20.95
N ALA A 15 26.52 1.57 -20.87
CA ALA A 15 25.21 1.01 -20.61
C ALA A 15 24.18 2.01 -20.06
N GLY A 16 23.04 2.10 -20.77
CA GLY A 16 21.81 2.59 -20.19
C GLY A 16 21.48 1.76 -18.95
N CYS A 17 21.57 2.39 -17.79
CA CYS A 17 20.91 1.91 -16.59
C CYS A 17 19.40 1.97 -16.84
N SER A 18 18.85 0.84 -17.27
CA SER A 18 17.43 0.58 -17.21
C SER A 18 17.04 0.37 -15.74
N SER A 19 16.93 1.47 -14.99
CA SER A 19 16.07 1.46 -13.81
C SER A 19 14.65 1.60 -14.34
N ASN A 20 14.06 0.45 -14.67
CA ASN A 20 12.64 0.32 -14.91
C ASN A 20 11.91 0.55 -13.58
N GLN A 21 12.00 1.78 -13.08
CA GLN A 21 11.06 2.28 -12.09
C GLN A 21 9.74 2.21 -12.83
N SER A 22 8.95 1.20 -12.46
CA SER A 22 7.58 1.04 -12.93
C SER A 22 6.82 2.25 -12.42
N GLN A 23 6.96 3.35 -13.14
CA GLN A 23 6.20 4.56 -13.00
C GLN A 23 4.81 4.13 -13.39
N SER A 24 4.03 3.77 -12.37
CA SER A 24 2.61 3.53 -12.51
C SER A 24 2.03 4.84 -12.99
N THR A 25 1.90 4.99 -14.31
CA THR A 25 1.12 6.03 -14.95
C THR A 25 -0.36 5.73 -14.71
N SER A 26 -0.78 5.79 -13.45
CA SER A 26 -2.19 5.88 -13.12
C SER A 26 -2.50 7.36 -13.01
N GLN A 27 -3.41 7.87 -13.84
CA GLN A 27 -3.90 9.26 -13.76
C GLN A 27 -4.78 9.50 -12.51
N GLY A 28 -4.68 8.65 -11.49
CA GLY A 28 -5.43 8.69 -10.24
C GLY A 28 -4.52 8.57 -9.01
N PRO A 29 -5.09 8.70 -7.80
CA PRO A 29 -4.36 8.57 -6.54
C PRO A 29 -3.61 7.23 -6.45
N GLY A 30 -2.42 7.25 -5.86
CA GLY A 30 -1.63 6.04 -5.61
C GLY A 30 -2.37 5.08 -4.68
N ALA A 31 -2.13 3.77 -4.84
CA ALA A 31 -2.75 2.74 -4.00
C ALA A 31 -2.40 2.90 -2.51
N ASP A 32 -1.22 3.45 -2.19
CA ASP A 32 -0.81 3.83 -0.85
C ASP A 32 -1.72 4.91 -0.25
N ALA A 33 -2.04 5.95 -1.02
CA ALA A 33 -2.94 7.02 -0.59
C ALA A 33 -4.37 6.50 -0.35
N VAL A 34 -4.86 5.62 -1.23
CA VAL A 34 -6.17 4.97 -1.06
C VAL A 34 -6.19 4.14 0.23
N LEU A 35 -5.16 3.33 0.50
CA LEU A 35 -5.08 2.53 1.72
C LEU A 35 -4.93 3.39 2.98
N HIS A 36 -4.26 4.55 2.91
CA HIS A 36 -4.25 5.50 4.01
C HIS A 36 -5.64 6.04 4.34
N GLU A 37 -6.46 6.35 3.34
CA GLU A 37 -7.86 6.73 3.57
C GLU A 37 -8.69 5.58 4.19
N VAL A 38 -8.46 4.34 3.76
CA VAL A 38 -9.08 3.16 4.40
C VAL A 38 -8.68 3.04 5.87
N GLY A 39 -7.41 3.32 6.20
CA GLY A 39 -6.96 3.43 7.58
C GLY A 39 -7.72 4.48 8.37
N GLY A 40 -7.94 5.66 7.78
CA GLY A 40 -8.76 6.71 8.37
C GLY A 40 -10.20 6.27 8.65
N LEU A 41 -10.87 5.61 7.69
CA LEU A 41 -12.22 5.06 7.88
C LEU A 41 -12.30 4.09 9.07
N ILE A 42 -11.38 3.13 9.12
CA ILE A 42 -11.34 2.12 10.18
C ILE A 42 -11.02 2.77 11.53
N GLN A 43 -10.11 3.75 11.56
CA GLN A 43 -9.73 4.47 12.76
C GLN A 43 -10.90 5.30 13.30
N MET A 44 -11.64 6.02 12.45
CA MET A 44 -12.82 6.79 12.87
C MET A 44 -13.90 5.88 13.47
N TYR A 45 -14.21 4.77 12.80
CA TYR A 45 -15.15 3.78 13.33
C TYR A 45 -14.67 3.18 14.65
N SER A 46 -13.39 2.82 14.74
CA SER A 46 -12.79 2.21 15.92
C SER A 46 -12.75 3.17 17.10
N GLY A 47 -12.44 4.44 16.85
CA GLY A 47 -12.44 5.49 17.88
C GLY A 47 -13.83 5.80 18.42
N GLU A 48 -14.85 5.79 17.55
CA GLU A 48 -16.24 6.03 17.97
C GLU A 48 -16.87 4.84 18.71
N THR A 49 -16.57 3.60 18.28
CA THR A 49 -17.29 2.41 18.74
C THR A 49 -16.49 1.49 19.66
N GLY A 50 -15.17 1.68 19.74
CA GLY A 50 -14.23 0.76 20.39
C GLY A 50 -14.06 -0.59 19.69
N LYS A 51 -14.62 -0.77 18.48
CA LYS A 51 -14.67 -2.04 17.74
C LYS A 51 -14.19 -1.85 16.29
N GLY A 52 -13.77 -2.93 15.65
CA GLY A 52 -13.50 -2.92 14.21
C GLY A 52 -14.80 -2.98 13.38
N PRO A 53 -14.84 -2.36 12.19
CA PRO A 53 -16.00 -2.42 11.30
C PRO A 53 -16.24 -3.85 10.83
N LYS A 54 -17.50 -4.24 10.67
CA LYS A 54 -17.87 -5.61 10.26
C LYS A 54 -18.34 -5.71 8.81
N LYS A 55 -18.63 -4.57 8.19
CA LYS A 55 -19.14 -4.45 6.82
C LYS A 55 -18.95 -3.04 6.30
N VAL A 56 -19.04 -2.86 4.98
CA VAL A 56 -18.92 -1.55 4.32
C VAL A 56 -19.89 -0.50 4.88
N ALA A 57 -21.13 -0.90 5.21
CA ALA A 57 -22.14 0.01 5.75
C ALA A 57 -21.76 0.66 7.08
N ASP A 58 -20.84 0.05 7.84
CA ASP A 58 -20.33 0.61 9.09
C ASP A 58 -19.42 1.83 8.82
N LEU A 59 -18.88 1.96 7.62
CA LEU A 59 -17.96 3.02 7.20
C LEU A 59 -18.66 4.19 6.51
N THR A 60 -19.92 4.05 6.09
CA THR A 60 -20.65 5.05 5.29
C THR A 60 -20.70 6.42 5.95
N LYS A 61 -20.79 6.49 7.28
CA LYS A 61 -20.81 7.75 8.05
C LYS A 61 -19.56 8.61 7.78
N TYR A 62 -18.43 7.98 7.46
CA TYR A 62 -17.13 8.63 7.32
C TYR A 62 -16.72 8.87 5.86
N GLN A 63 -17.56 8.47 4.88
CA GLN A 63 -17.25 8.55 3.45
C GLN A 63 -16.86 9.96 2.98
N ASN A 64 -17.44 11.02 3.56
CA ASN A 64 -17.15 12.39 3.15
C ASN A 64 -15.73 12.84 3.52
N GLY A 65 -15.13 12.22 4.54
CA GLY A 65 -13.75 12.50 4.95
C GLY A 65 -12.71 11.63 4.24
N TYR A 66 -13.13 10.51 3.68
CA TYR A 66 -12.27 9.50 3.05
C TYR A 66 -12.93 8.90 1.80
N PRO A 67 -13.23 9.72 0.79
CA PRO A 67 -14.05 9.30 -0.35
C PRO A 67 -13.37 8.25 -1.23
N LEU A 68 -12.05 8.33 -1.42
CA LEU A 68 -11.30 7.37 -2.25
C LEU A 68 -11.21 6.01 -1.55
N GLY A 69 -10.89 6.02 -0.26
CA GLY A 69 -10.85 4.80 0.54
C GLY A 69 -12.21 4.12 0.61
N PHE A 70 -13.28 4.90 0.81
CA PHE A 70 -14.64 4.35 0.88
C PHE A 70 -15.06 3.73 -0.45
N GLN A 71 -14.81 4.44 -1.57
CA GLN A 71 -15.10 3.94 -2.90
C GLN A 71 -14.34 2.64 -3.18
N ALA A 72 -13.05 2.56 -2.86
CA ALA A 72 -12.23 1.37 -3.10
C ALA A 72 -12.69 0.15 -2.28
N VAL A 73 -13.15 0.38 -1.04
CA VAL A 73 -13.75 -0.68 -0.22
C VAL A 73 -15.13 -1.09 -0.76
N GLN A 74 -15.92 -0.14 -1.25
CA GLN A 74 -17.24 -0.40 -1.82
C GLN A 74 -17.17 -1.16 -3.16
N SER A 75 -16.21 -0.82 -4.04
CA SER A 75 -15.98 -1.50 -5.32
C SER A 75 -15.33 -2.88 -5.13
N GLY A 76 -14.67 -3.11 -4.00
CA GLY A 76 -13.90 -4.31 -3.70
C GLY A 76 -12.48 -4.27 -4.28
N ASP A 77 -11.99 -3.12 -4.74
CA ASP A 77 -10.59 -2.93 -5.15
C ASP A 77 -9.64 -3.01 -3.95
N VAL A 78 -10.14 -2.61 -2.76
CA VAL A 78 -9.50 -2.86 -1.47
C VAL A 78 -10.36 -3.82 -0.66
N VAL A 79 -9.72 -4.88 -0.16
CA VAL A 79 -10.34 -5.86 0.74
C VAL A 79 -9.99 -5.51 2.18
N VAL A 80 -11.00 -5.34 3.03
CA VAL A 80 -10.85 -5.12 4.48
C VAL A 80 -10.93 -6.44 5.23
N VAL A 81 -10.03 -6.64 6.18
CA VAL A 81 -10.11 -7.71 7.18
C VAL A 81 -11.11 -7.27 8.24
N TRP A 82 -12.36 -7.67 8.08
CA TRP A 82 -13.46 -7.23 8.94
C TRP A 82 -13.30 -7.67 10.39
N GLY A 83 -13.74 -6.82 11.32
CA GLY A 83 -13.61 -6.99 12.77
C GLY A 83 -12.31 -6.46 13.36
N ALA A 84 -11.30 -6.20 12.53
CA ALA A 84 -10.04 -5.59 12.96
C ALA A 84 -10.23 -4.13 13.38
N LYS A 85 -9.66 -3.74 14.53
CA LYS A 85 -9.59 -2.34 14.97
C LYS A 85 -8.17 -1.80 14.82
N ILE A 86 -8.05 -0.53 14.47
CA ILE A 86 -6.78 0.21 14.58
C ILE A 86 -6.61 0.64 16.05
N GLY A 87 -5.36 0.59 16.56
CA GLY A 87 -5.04 1.06 17.90
C GLY A 87 -5.33 2.56 18.08
N GLY A 88 -5.52 3.01 19.32
CA GLY A 88 -5.74 4.44 19.59
C GLY A 88 -4.49 5.29 19.29
N GLU A 89 -4.63 6.62 19.39
CA GLU A 89 -3.48 7.54 19.32
C GLU A 89 -2.39 7.12 20.32
N GLY A 90 -1.19 6.81 19.81
CA GLY A 90 -0.06 6.26 20.58
C GLY A 90 0.40 4.87 20.13
N GLU A 91 -0.48 4.09 19.50
CA GLU A 91 -0.19 2.71 19.07
C GLU A 91 0.37 2.64 17.63
N ALA A 92 0.46 3.76 16.91
CA ALA A 92 0.89 3.78 15.51
C ALA A 92 2.37 3.35 15.31
N ALA A 93 3.23 3.57 16.30
CA ALA A 93 4.65 3.21 16.21
C ALA A 93 4.99 1.84 16.82
N SER A 94 4.21 1.40 17.82
CA SER A 94 4.51 0.21 18.64
C SER A 94 3.41 -0.87 18.58
N GLY A 95 2.32 -0.58 17.88
CA GLY A 95 1.17 -1.47 17.78
C GLY A 95 1.42 -2.68 16.87
N PRO A 96 0.49 -3.65 16.88
CA PRO A 96 0.59 -4.83 16.03
C PRO A 96 0.70 -4.47 14.55
N THR A 97 1.46 -5.28 13.81
CA THR A 97 1.71 -5.12 12.36
C THR A 97 0.91 -6.11 11.51
N ASN A 98 -0.23 -6.57 12.03
CA ASN A 98 -1.13 -7.46 11.31
C ASN A 98 -1.78 -6.73 10.14
N VAL A 99 -2.01 -7.43 9.03
CA VAL A 99 -2.70 -6.88 7.86
C VAL A 99 -4.18 -6.65 8.21
N ILE A 100 -4.67 -5.44 7.91
CA ILE A 100 -6.07 -5.03 8.13
C ILE A 100 -6.80 -4.65 6.83
N ALA A 101 -6.08 -4.28 5.78
CA ALA A 101 -6.64 -4.11 4.44
C ALA A 101 -5.56 -4.33 3.37
N TYR A 102 -5.97 -4.65 2.14
CA TYR A 102 -5.04 -4.92 1.04
C TYR A 102 -5.70 -4.72 -0.33
N GLU A 103 -4.92 -4.41 -1.37
CA GLU A 103 -5.43 -4.43 -2.75
C GLU A 103 -5.94 -5.82 -3.13
N LYS A 104 -7.04 -5.92 -3.85
CA LYS A 104 -7.65 -7.21 -4.27
C LYS A 104 -6.68 -8.18 -4.94
N LYS A 105 -5.71 -7.66 -5.70
CA LYS A 105 -4.68 -8.45 -6.42
C LYS A 105 -3.56 -8.98 -5.52
N THR A 106 -3.40 -8.45 -4.31
CA THR A 106 -2.26 -8.79 -3.41
C THR A 106 -2.09 -10.30 -3.17
N PRO A 107 -3.14 -11.11 -2.98
CA PRO A 107 -2.98 -12.56 -2.79
C PRO A 107 -2.34 -13.30 -3.97
N THR A 108 -2.43 -12.77 -5.20
CA THR A 108 -1.96 -13.44 -6.43
C THR A 108 -0.74 -12.76 -7.04
N GLU A 109 -0.70 -11.43 -7.03
CA GLU A 109 0.32 -10.62 -7.71
C GLU A 109 1.25 -9.90 -6.73
N GLY A 110 0.92 -9.91 -5.43
CA GLY A 110 1.45 -8.93 -4.50
C GLY A 110 0.84 -7.55 -4.71
N GLY A 111 1.18 -6.61 -3.84
CA GLY A 111 0.59 -5.29 -3.84
C GLY A 111 0.72 -4.58 -2.50
N TRP A 112 0.03 -3.46 -2.40
CA TRP A 112 -0.01 -2.68 -1.19
C TRP A 112 -0.95 -3.30 -0.16
N VAL A 113 -0.51 -3.23 1.09
CA VAL A 113 -1.27 -3.62 2.27
C VAL A 113 -1.25 -2.50 3.28
N LEU A 114 -2.32 -2.43 4.07
CA LEU A 114 -2.45 -1.60 5.26
C LEU A 114 -2.29 -2.47 6.49
N LEU A 115 -1.43 -2.06 7.41
CA LEU A 115 -1.18 -2.72 8.68
C LEU A 115 -1.96 -2.05 9.82
N GLN A 116 -2.18 -2.80 10.89
CA GLN A 116 -2.97 -2.37 12.05
C GLN A 116 -2.39 -1.14 12.77
N ASN A 117 -1.10 -0.86 12.60
CA ASN A 117 -0.41 0.34 13.07
C ASN A 117 -0.51 1.53 12.10
N THR A 118 -1.42 1.49 11.12
CA THR A 118 -1.69 2.52 10.07
C THR A 118 -0.62 2.67 8.99
N THR A 119 0.46 1.88 9.04
CA THR A 119 1.48 1.91 7.99
C THR A 119 1.03 1.14 6.76
N THR A 120 1.39 1.63 5.57
CA THR A 120 1.22 0.92 4.31
C THR A 120 2.56 0.40 3.80
N LYS A 121 2.58 -0.81 3.24
CA LYS A 121 3.78 -1.36 2.60
C LYS A 121 3.42 -2.23 1.40
N GLN A 122 4.36 -2.41 0.49
CA GLN A 122 4.27 -3.44 -0.53
C GLN A 122 4.64 -4.80 0.04
N MET A 123 3.93 -5.84 -0.40
CA MET A 123 4.23 -7.24 -0.13
C MET A 123 4.17 -8.03 -1.43
N SER A 124 5.07 -9.00 -1.60
CA SER A 124 4.88 -10.04 -2.61
C SER A 124 3.68 -10.93 -2.23
N ALA A 125 3.14 -11.69 -3.18
CA ALA A 125 2.07 -12.66 -2.89
C ALA A 125 2.50 -13.69 -1.82
N SER A 126 3.76 -14.15 -1.85
CA SER A 126 4.31 -15.08 -0.86
C SER A 126 4.46 -14.47 0.53
N ASP A 127 4.91 -13.21 0.61
CA ASP A 127 4.99 -12.50 1.90
C ASP A 127 3.60 -12.28 2.48
N PHE A 128 2.63 -11.89 1.64
CA PHE A 128 1.24 -11.70 2.05
C PHE A 128 0.60 -13.01 2.54
N ALA A 129 0.86 -14.13 1.87
CA ALA A 129 0.34 -15.44 2.27
C ALA A 129 0.83 -15.85 3.67
N SER A 130 2.02 -15.41 4.06
CA SER A 130 2.63 -15.69 5.38
C SER A 130 2.36 -14.61 6.42
N ALA A 131 1.83 -13.45 6.01
CA ALA A 131 1.60 -12.32 6.90
C ALA A 131 0.41 -12.58 7.84
N PRO A 132 0.53 -12.24 9.13
CA PRO A 132 -0.59 -12.34 10.04
C PRO A 132 -1.70 -11.35 9.64
N LYS A 133 -2.94 -11.82 9.62
CA LYS A 133 -4.13 -10.99 9.41
C LYS A 133 -4.78 -10.70 10.75
N ALA A 134 -5.36 -9.51 10.91
CA ALA A 134 -5.95 -9.09 12.18
C ALA A 134 -7.35 -9.69 12.42
N GLN A 135 -7.43 -11.03 12.47
CA GLN A 135 -8.66 -11.78 12.78
C GLN A 135 -8.61 -12.43 14.15
#